data_AF-A0A448Y501-F1
#
_entry.id   AF-A0A448Y501-F1
#
_cell.length_a   1.000
_cell.length_b   1.000
_cell.length_c   1.000
_cell.angle_alpha   90.00
_cell.angle_beta   90.00
_cell.angle_gamma   90.00
#
_symmetry.space_group_name_H-M   'P 1'
#
loop_
_entity.id
_entity.type
_entity.pdbx_description
1 polymer ?
#
loop_
_entity_poly.entity_id
_entity_poly.type
_entity_poly.pdbx_seq_one_letter_code
_entity_poly.pdbx_strand_id
1 'polypeptide(L)'
;MSKQSNVKHTQDEFLLNQFNEMSENPEYWHNKAAELFTSAGVIWKAMNSGKDLYGKCDATYKMLMGMSFEALLKGLCIESRKVTTADIISHDLVKISKIIELPLNKGENKILMLLSDYIKWAGKYPIPKNSGQLQQYRTMVASTEFDKVNIGGSNASISNNALDYEELTPLWRRLSDKLLKTPT
;
A
#
# COMPACT_ATOMS: atom_id res chain seq x y z
N MET A 1 -6.23 4.11 48.39
CA MET A 1 -5.78 4.51 47.03
C MET A 1 -6.48 5.80 46.65
N SER A 2 -5.78 6.78 46.06
CA SER A 2 -6.36 8.10 45.76
C SER A 2 -7.23 8.03 44.49
N LYS A 3 -8.21 8.92 44.35
CA LYS A 3 -9.06 8.99 43.13
C LYS A 3 -8.21 9.14 41.85
N GLN A 4 -7.12 9.89 41.90
CA GLN A 4 -6.19 10.06 40.76
C GLN A 4 -5.43 8.77 40.40
N SER A 5 -5.03 7.95 41.39
CA SER A 5 -4.37 6.67 41.10
C SER A 5 -5.32 5.66 40.47
N ASN A 6 -6.60 5.68 40.84
CA ASN A 6 -7.62 4.82 40.25
C ASN A 6 -7.97 5.24 38.81
N VAL A 7 -8.12 6.53 38.54
CA VAL A 7 -8.43 7.04 37.19
C VAL A 7 -7.31 6.72 36.20
N LYS A 8 -6.04 6.88 36.62
CA LYS A 8 -4.88 6.54 35.78
C LYS A 8 -4.84 5.04 35.45
N HIS A 9 -5.07 4.19 36.44
CA HIS A 9 -5.10 2.73 36.23
C HIS A 9 -6.20 2.31 35.25
N THR A 10 -7.41 2.87 35.38
CA THR A 10 -8.52 2.56 34.46
C THR A 10 -8.23 3.05 33.03
N GLN A 11 -7.56 4.19 32.88
CA GLN A 11 -7.14 4.70 31.58
C GLN A 11 -6.08 3.82 30.93
N ASP A 12 -5.10 3.34 31.70
CA ASP A 12 -4.05 2.44 31.21
C ASP A 12 -4.64 1.10 30.74
N GLU A 13 -5.61 0.54 31.46
CA GLU A 13 -6.34 -0.68 31.04
C GLU A 13 -7.18 -0.48 29.78
N PHE A 14 -7.90 0.65 29.68
CA PHE A 14 -8.67 0.97 28.48
C PHE A 14 -7.78 1.07 27.23
N LEU A 15 -6.66 1.80 27.34
CA LEU A 15 -5.71 1.95 26.24
C LEU A 15 -5.08 0.62 25.83
N LEU A 16 -4.75 -0.24 26.80
CA LEU A 16 -4.22 -1.57 26.52
C LEU A 16 -5.26 -2.45 25.79
N ASN A 17 -6.51 -2.43 26.24
CA ASN A 17 -7.58 -3.18 25.58
C ASN A 17 -7.82 -2.69 24.14
N GLN A 18 -7.87 -1.38 23.94
CA GLN A 18 -8.01 -0.80 22.60
C GLN A 18 -6.82 -1.17 21.70
N PHE A 19 -5.59 -1.08 22.21
CA PHE A 19 -4.39 -1.47 21.47
C PHE A 19 -4.46 -2.94 21.04
N ASN A 20 -4.80 -3.83 21.97
CA ASN A 20 -4.91 -5.26 21.70
C ASN A 20 -5.98 -5.53 20.62
N GLU A 21 -7.16 -4.92 20.76
CA GLU A 21 -8.24 -5.04 19.79
C GLU A 21 -7.80 -4.60 18.38
N MET A 22 -7.14 -3.46 18.25
CA MET A 22 -6.62 -2.97 16.96
C MET A 22 -5.51 -3.86 16.38
N SER A 23 -4.73 -4.51 17.24
CA SER A 23 -3.62 -5.37 16.81
C SER A 23 -4.06 -6.77 16.35
N GLU A 24 -5.23 -7.22 16.79
CA GLU A 24 -5.75 -8.56 16.55
C GLU A 24 -6.95 -8.59 15.60
N ASN A 25 -7.70 -7.49 15.49
CA ASN A 25 -8.88 -7.43 14.64
C ASN A 25 -8.55 -6.92 13.21
N PRO A 26 -8.65 -7.77 12.17
CA PRO A 26 -8.36 -7.41 10.78
C PRO A 26 -9.28 -6.33 10.20
N GLU A 27 -10.47 -6.10 10.76
CA GLU A 27 -11.41 -5.09 10.28
C GLU A 27 -10.87 -3.67 10.43
N TYR A 28 -10.12 -3.38 11.50
CA TYR A 28 -9.45 -2.07 11.65
C TYR A 28 -8.47 -1.80 10.50
N TRP A 29 -7.77 -2.84 10.04
CA TRP A 29 -6.83 -2.77 8.94
C TRP A 29 -7.54 -2.62 7.60
N HIS A 30 -8.64 -3.34 7.41
CA HIS A 30 -9.51 -3.19 6.25
C HIS A 30 -10.06 -1.77 6.14
N ASN A 31 -10.62 -1.24 7.24
CA ASN A 31 -11.18 0.11 7.30
C ASN A 31 -10.12 1.16 6.96
N LYS A 32 -8.92 1.04 7.53
CA LYS A 32 -7.80 1.93 7.20
C LYS A 32 -7.40 1.83 5.73
N ALA A 33 -7.36 0.61 5.17
CA ALA A 33 -7.07 0.44 3.76
C ALA A 33 -8.13 1.09 2.85
N ALA A 34 -9.42 0.93 3.17
CA ALA A 34 -10.52 1.53 2.42
C ALA A 34 -10.49 3.06 2.47
N GLU A 35 -10.17 3.65 3.62
CA GLU A 35 -9.97 5.10 3.78
C GLU A 35 -8.83 5.62 2.89
N LEU A 36 -7.67 4.95 2.92
CA LEU A 36 -6.50 5.31 2.12
C LEU A 36 -6.77 5.15 0.61
N PHE A 37 -7.46 4.07 0.22
CA PHE A 37 -7.86 3.83 -1.16
C PHE A 37 -8.80 4.93 -1.66
N THR A 38 -9.81 5.26 -0.87
CA THR A 38 -10.75 6.35 -1.17
C THR A 38 -10.01 7.68 -1.30
N SER A 39 -9.08 7.97 -0.40
CA SER A 39 -8.25 9.18 -0.44
C SER A 39 -7.38 9.26 -1.69
N ALA A 40 -6.75 8.15 -2.09
CA ALA A 40 -6.03 8.05 -3.35
C ALA A 40 -6.95 8.32 -4.55
N GLY A 41 -8.18 7.80 -4.54
CA GLY A 41 -9.19 8.04 -5.56
C GLY A 41 -9.63 9.52 -5.67
N VAL A 42 -9.66 10.26 -4.57
CA VAL A 42 -9.91 11.71 -4.59
C VAL A 42 -8.77 12.44 -5.30
N ILE A 43 -7.51 12.11 -4.98
CA ILE A 43 -6.35 12.71 -5.66
C ILE A 43 -6.34 12.35 -7.14
N TRP A 44 -6.62 11.09 -7.48
CA TRP A 44 -6.71 10.62 -8.86
C TRP A 44 -7.73 11.41 -9.67
N LYS A 45 -8.95 11.59 -9.13
CA LYS A 45 -10.00 12.40 -9.77
C LYS A 45 -9.56 13.86 -9.95
N ALA A 46 -8.88 14.44 -8.96
CA ALA A 46 -8.35 15.78 -9.07
C ALA A 46 -7.27 15.89 -10.16
N MET A 47 -6.34 14.94 -10.22
CA MET A 47 -5.28 14.86 -11.24
C MET A 47 -5.85 14.80 -12.67
N ASN A 48 -6.97 14.10 -12.87
CA ASN A 48 -7.59 13.92 -14.19
C ASN A 48 -8.57 15.04 -14.58
N SER A 49 -9.09 15.80 -13.62
CA SER A 49 -10.01 16.92 -13.88
C SER A 49 -9.31 18.28 -13.94
N GLY A 50 -8.18 18.43 -13.25
CA GLY A 50 -7.42 19.67 -13.20
C GLY A 50 -6.33 19.72 -14.27
N LYS A 51 -6.38 20.76 -15.13
CA LYS A 51 -5.20 21.17 -15.91
C LYS A 51 -4.11 21.52 -14.90
N ASP A 52 -2.98 20.80 -14.91
CA ASP A 52 -1.79 21.00 -14.06
C ASP A 52 -1.73 20.30 -12.69
N LEU A 53 -2.59 19.33 -12.40
CA LEU A 53 -2.43 18.48 -11.19
C LEU A 53 -1.73 17.16 -11.51
N TYR A 54 -1.83 16.69 -12.76
CA TYR A 54 -1.06 15.56 -13.25
C TYR A 54 0.45 15.85 -13.13
N GLY A 55 1.18 15.00 -12.39
CA GLY A 55 2.60 15.18 -12.08
C GLY A 55 2.92 15.92 -10.77
N LYS A 56 2.00 16.74 -10.23
CA LYS A 56 2.20 17.39 -8.92
C LYS A 56 1.80 16.50 -7.75
N CYS A 57 0.78 15.66 -7.96
CA CYS A 57 0.23 14.80 -6.92
C CYS A 57 0.49 13.30 -7.16
N ASP A 58 1.18 12.95 -8.25
CA ASP A 58 1.37 11.56 -8.67
C ASP A 58 2.08 10.70 -7.61
N ALA A 59 3.18 11.19 -7.06
CA ALA A 59 3.93 10.48 -6.02
C ALA A 59 3.10 10.30 -4.73
N THR A 60 2.31 11.32 -4.35
CA THR A 60 1.41 11.26 -3.18
C THR A 60 0.27 10.28 -3.41
N TYR A 61 -0.35 10.30 -4.59
CA TYR A 61 -1.36 9.33 -5.00
C TYR A 61 -0.83 7.89 -4.89
N LYS A 62 0.33 7.60 -5.49
CA LYS A 62 0.96 6.27 -5.47
C LYS A 62 1.39 5.86 -4.06
N MET A 63 1.79 6.80 -3.21
CA MET A 63 2.07 6.54 -1.81
C MET A 63 0.82 6.11 -1.04
N LEU A 64 -0.29 6.85 -1.15
CA LEU A 64 -1.55 6.50 -0.48
C LEU A 64 -2.08 5.16 -0.97
N MET A 65 -1.97 4.91 -2.28
CA MET A 65 -2.30 3.62 -2.87
C MET A 65 -1.43 2.51 -2.27
N GLY A 66 -0.11 2.69 -2.20
CA GLY A 66 0.79 1.75 -1.57
C GLY A 66 0.44 1.48 -0.10
N MET A 67 0.19 2.52 0.70
CA MET A 67 -0.22 2.39 2.09
C MET A 67 -1.55 1.65 2.25
N SER A 68 -2.48 1.84 1.30
CA SER A 68 -3.74 1.09 1.27
C SER A 68 -3.50 -0.41 1.05
N PHE A 69 -2.67 -0.77 0.07
CA PHE A 69 -2.25 -2.17 -0.14
C PHE A 69 -1.50 -2.73 1.06
N GLU A 70 -0.64 -1.93 1.70
CA GLU A 70 0.06 -2.31 2.92
C GLU A 70 -0.90 -2.68 4.05
N ALA A 71 -1.90 -1.85 4.30
CA ALA A 71 -2.91 -2.09 5.32
C ALA A 71 -3.71 -3.37 5.03
N LEU A 72 -4.15 -3.60 3.79
CA LEU A 72 -4.84 -4.85 3.41
C LEU A 72 -3.98 -6.09 3.62
N LEU A 73 -2.74 -6.06 3.14
CA LEU A 73 -1.84 -7.20 3.24
C LEU A 73 -1.52 -7.53 4.71
N LYS A 74 -1.35 -6.50 5.55
CA LYS A 74 -1.15 -6.67 7.00
C LYS A 74 -2.42 -7.19 7.71
N GLY A 75 -3.59 -6.71 7.32
CA GLY A 75 -4.86 -7.28 7.80
C GLY A 75 -4.99 -8.76 7.47
N LEU A 76 -4.64 -9.17 6.24
CA LEU A 76 -4.60 -10.58 5.84
C LEU A 76 -3.56 -11.39 6.62
N CYS A 77 -2.42 -10.80 6.97
CA CYS A 77 -1.43 -11.43 7.83
C CYS A 77 -2.01 -11.69 9.23
N ILE A 78 -2.65 -10.70 9.84
CA ILE A 78 -3.30 -10.82 11.16
C ILE A 78 -4.37 -11.90 11.12
N GLU A 79 -5.24 -11.87 10.09
CA GLU A 79 -6.28 -12.88 9.90
C GLU A 79 -5.72 -14.29 9.76
N SER A 80 -4.57 -14.44 9.09
CA SER A 80 -3.93 -15.75 8.94
C SER A 80 -3.45 -16.37 10.26
N ARG A 81 -3.32 -15.58 11.34
CA ARG A 81 -2.76 -15.95 12.65
C ARG A 81 -1.37 -16.62 12.60
N LYS A 82 -0.65 -16.47 11.48
CA LYS A 82 0.65 -17.10 11.19
C LYS A 82 1.83 -16.13 11.25
N VAL A 83 1.62 -14.93 11.80
CA VAL A 83 2.61 -13.85 11.75
C VAL A 83 2.88 -13.28 13.13
N THR A 84 4.09 -12.77 13.32
CA THR A 84 4.42 -11.93 14.47
C THR A 84 4.22 -10.46 14.12
N THR A 85 4.11 -9.60 15.13
CA THR A 85 4.10 -8.14 14.93
C THR A 85 5.35 -7.65 14.20
N ALA A 86 6.49 -8.34 14.37
CA ALA A 86 7.74 -8.05 13.66
C ALA A 86 7.70 -8.39 12.16
N ASP A 87 6.79 -9.26 11.72
CA ASP A 87 6.55 -9.50 10.29
C ASP A 87 5.70 -8.39 9.67
N ILE A 88 4.84 -7.77 10.47
CA ILE A 88 3.90 -6.71 10.10
C ILE A 88 4.58 -5.33 10.00
N ILE A 89 5.76 -5.10 10.58
CA ILE A 89 6.44 -3.79 10.49
C ILE A 89 7.08 -3.51 9.12
N SER A 90 7.14 -4.49 8.22
CA SER A 90 7.76 -4.29 6.91
C SER A 90 6.92 -3.38 6.01
N HIS A 91 7.59 -2.52 5.23
CA HIS A 91 7.00 -1.77 4.11
C HIS A 91 7.19 -2.46 2.75
N ASP A 92 7.64 -3.72 2.75
CA ASP A 92 7.87 -4.49 1.55
C ASP A 92 6.66 -5.36 1.22
N LEU A 93 5.81 -4.87 0.32
CA LEU A 93 4.54 -5.49 0.00
C LEU A 93 4.70 -6.89 -0.61
N VAL A 94 5.79 -7.13 -1.34
CA VAL A 94 6.09 -8.46 -1.90
C VAL A 94 6.54 -9.43 -0.81
N LYS A 95 7.32 -8.97 0.16
CA LYS A 95 7.66 -9.80 1.32
C LYS A 95 6.40 -10.16 2.10
N ILE A 96 5.53 -9.19 2.38
CA ILE A 96 4.28 -9.41 3.12
C ILE A 96 3.35 -10.36 2.36
N SER A 97 3.19 -10.18 1.04
CA SER A 97 2.30 -11.04 0.24
C SER A 97 2.76 -12.51 0.20
N LYS A 98 4.07 -12.78 0.33
CA LYS A 98 4.61 -14.14 0.39
C LYS A 98 4.27 -14.84 1.70
N ILE A 99 4.19 -14.11 2.81
CA ILE A 99 3.86 -14.67 4.14
C ILE A 99 2.45 -15.26 4.14
N ILE A 100 1.52 -14.62 3.44
CA ILE A 100 0.12 -15.08 3.30
C ILE A 100 -0.11 -15.95 2.05
N GLU A 101 0.97 -16.42 1.42
CA GLU A 101 0.94 -17.30 0.24
C GLU A 101 0.00 -16.80 -0.86
N LEU A 102 -0.04 -15.48 -1.08
CA LEU A 102 -0.94 -14.88 -2.05
C LEU A 102 -0.45 -15.20 -3.47
N PRO A 103 -1.27 -15.80 -4.34
CA PRO A 103 -0.89 -16.07 -5.73
C PRO A 103 -0.89 -14.75 -6.52
N LEU A 104 0.29 -14.17 -6.66
CA LEU A 104 0.52 -12.97 -7.46
C LEU A 104 1.07 -13.35 -8.84
N ASN A 105 0.50 -12.76 -9.88
CA ASN A 105 1.11 -12.82 -11.19
C ASN A 105 2.33 -11.87 -11.28
N LYS A 106 3.12 -11.99 -12.36
CA LYS A 106 4.34 -11.20 -12.55
C LYS A 106 4.08 -9.69 -12.57
N GLY A 107 2.97 -9.24 -13.15
CA GLY A 107 2.58 -7.83 -13.19
C GLY A 107 2.23 -7.30 -11.81
N GLU A 108 1.39 -8.02 -11.07
CA GLU A 108 1.00 -7.68 -9.70
C GLU A 108 2.23 -7.62 -8.78
N ASN A 109 3.18 -8.55 -8.93
CA ASN A 109 4.42 -8.52 -8.16
C ASN A 109 5.22 -7.23 -8.40
N LYS A 110 5.38 -6.82 -9.67
CA LYS A 110 6.05 -5.56 -10.02
C LYS A 110 5.34 -4.33 -9.46
N ILE A 111 4.01 -4.31 -9.54
CA ILE A 111 3.17 -3.25 -8.94
C ILE A 111 3.47 -3.13 -7.45
N LEU A 112 3.43 -4.25 -6.71
CA LEU A 112 3.70 -4.25 -5.27
C LEU A 112 5.14 -3.85 -4.93
N MET A 113 6.13 -4.23 -5.75
CA MET A 113 7.51 -3.76 -5.58
C MET A 113 7.59 -2.25 -5.70
N LEU A 114 6.96 -1.67 -6.73
CA LEU A 114 7.03 -0.25 -7.00
C LEU A 114 6.26 0.57 -5.95
N LEU A 115 5.07 0.11 -5.55
CA LEU A 115 4.32 0.71 -4.45
C LEU A 115 5.10 0.66 -3.13
N SER A 116 5.90 -0.39 -2.89
CA SER A 116 6.79 -0.45 -1.73
C SER A 116 7.82 0.69 -1.73
N ASP A 117 8.37 1.06 -2.89
CA ASP A 117 9.29 2.20 -3.00
C ASP A 117 8.59 3.53 -2.71
N TYR A 118 7.34 3.73 -3.18
CA TYR A 118 6.55 4.91 -2.87
C TYR A 118 6.28 5.08 -1.37
N ILE A 119 5.96 3.99 -0.66
CA ILE A 119 5.78 4.00 0.80
C ILE A 119 7.11 4.27 1.52
N LYS A 120 8.20 3.62 1.08
CA LYS A 120 9.50 3.72 1.74
C LYS A 120 10.08 5.12 1.62
N TRP A 121 10.09 5.69 0.41
CA TRP A 121 10.72 6.99 0.16
C TRP A 121 10.12 7.79 -1.00
N ALA A 122 9.76 7.19 -2.14
CA ALA A 122 9.51 7.95 -3.38
C ALA A 122 8.26 8.86 -3.30
N GLY A 123 7.34 8.57 -2.39
CA GLY A 123 6.19 9.44 -2.08
C GLY A 123 6.46 10.55 -1.06
N LYS A 124 7.57 10.48 -0.31
CA LYS A 124 7.87 11.32 0.86
C LYS A 124 9.11 12.19 0.67
N TYR A 125 10.11 11.66 0.00
CA TYR A 125 11.45 12.24 -0.09
C TYR A 125 11.91 12.27 -1.55
N PRO A 126 12.68 13.30 -1.95
CA PRO A 126 13.18 13.42 -3.32
C PRO A 126 14.33 12.45 -3.64
N ILE A 127 14.89 11.76 -2.63
CA ILE A 127 16.05 10.89 -2.78
C ILE A 127 15.85 9.54 -2.07
N PRO A 128 16.32 8.42 -2.67
CA PRO A 128 16.46 7.15 -1.97
C PRO A 128 17.71 7.14 -1.08
N LYS A 129 17.95 6.03 -0.39
CA LYS A 129 19.10 5.88 0.52
C LYS A 129 20.45 5.94 -0.20
N ASN A 130 20.51 5.50 -1.46
CA ASN A 130 21.73 5.50 -2.26
C ASN A 130 21.40 5.38 -3.77
N SER A 131 22.43 5.56 -4.61
CA SER A 131 22.31 5.50 -6.07
C SER A 131 21.88 4.13 -6.61
N GLY A 132 22.25 3.03 -5.95
CA GLY A 132 21.83 1.68 -6.33
C GLY A 132 20.32 1.51 -6.22
N GLN A 133 19.72 1.99 -5.11
CA GLN A 133 18.28 1.99 -4.94
C GLN A 133 17.59 2.89 -5.99
N LEU A 134 18.19 4.03 -6.34
CA LEU A 134 17.66 4.90 -7.41
C LEU A 134 17.63 4.18 -8.77
N GLN A 135 18.70 3.45 -9.11
CA GLN A 135 18.78 2.70 -10.36
C GLN A 135 17.74 1.57 -10.42
N GLN A 136 17.58 0.83 -9.32
CA GLN A 136 16.57 -0.21 -9.19
C GLN A 136 15.15 0.37 -9.35
N TYR A 137 14.84 1.46 -8.64
CA TYR A 137 13.56 2.16 -8.77
C TYR A 137 13.27 2.59 -10.20
N ARG A 138 14.22 3.25 -10.88
CA ARG A 138 14.05 3.68 -12.28
C ARG A 138 13.83 2.50 -13.23
N THR A 139 14.51 1.38 -13.00
CA THR A 139 14.32 0.15 -13.78
C THR A 139 12.94 -0.45 -13.55
N MET A 140 12.47 -0.44 -12.31
CA MET A 140 11.14 -0.91 -11.95
C MET A 140 10.04 -0.04 -12.56
N VAL A 141 10.13 1.28 -12.45
CA VAL A 141 9.23 2.24 -13.13
C VAL A 141 9.18 1.93 -14.62
N ALA A 142 10.33 1.90 -15.30
CA ALA A 142 10.41 1.67 -16.74
C ALA A 142 9.83 0.33 -17.19
N SER A 143 9.88 -0.70 -16.35
CA SER A 143 9.41 -2.05 -16.69
C SER A 143 7.99 -2.36 -16.19
N THR A 144 7.37 -1.44 -15.45
CA THR A 144 6.05 -1.60 -14.85
C THR A 144 5.05 -0.63 -15.46
N GLU A 145 5.41 0.65 -15.56
CA GLU A 145 4.51 1.73 -16.00
C GLU A 145 4.59 2.04 -17.50
N PHE A 146 5.49 1.36 -18.24
CA PHE A 146 5.73 1.62 -19.66
C PHE A 146 5.86 0.35 -20.48
N ASP A 147 5.22 0.36 -21.65
CA ASP A 147 5.40 -0.63 -22.69
C ASP A 147 6.34 -0.11 -23.77
N LYS A 148 7.22 -0.99 -24.27
CA LYS A 148 8.10 -0.68 -25.39
C LYS A 148 7.33 -0.86 -26.70
N VAL A 149 7.32 0.18 -27.53
CA VAL A 149 6.65 0.19 -28.83
C VAL A 149 7.62 0.63 -29.92
N ASN A 150 7.37 0.17 -31.14
CA ASN A 150 8.08 0.66 -32.32
C ASN A 150 7.18 1.63 -33.08
N ILE A 151 7.61 2.88 -33.22
CA ILE A 151 6.88 3.92 -33.95
C ILE A 151 7.78 4.38 -35.09
N GLY A 152 7.40 4.06 -36.33
CA GLY A 152 8.13 4.46 -37.53
C GLY A 152 9.60 3.98 -37.57
N GLY A 153 9.88 2.78 -37.06
CA GLY A 153 11.23 2.22 -36.99
C GLY A 153 12.03 2.63 -35.75
N SER A 154 11.52 3.55 -34.92
CA SER A 154 12.16 3.99 -33.68
C SER A 154 11.55 3.30 -32.46
N ASN A 155 12.41 2.89 -31.52
CA ASN A 155 11.96 2.38 -30.23
C ASN A 155 11.50 3.54 -29.35
N ALA A 156 10.26 3.50 -28.91
CA ALA A 156 9.66 4.43 -27.98
C ALA A 156 9.07 3.67 -26.78
N SER A 157 8.74 4.41 -25.73
CA SER A 157 8.00 3.90 -24.58
C SER A 157 6.70 4.67 -24.44
N ILE A 158 5.60 3.97 -24.28
CA ILE A 158 4.29 4.56 -23.97
C ILE A 158 3.89 4.13 -22.57
N SER A 159 3.19 5.00 -21.84
CA SER A 159 2.64 4.60 -20.54
C SER A 159 1.58 3.53 -20.76
N ASN A 160 1.58 2.52 -19.90
CA ASN A 160 0.60 1.43 -19.92
C ASN A 160 -0.43 1.55 -18.79
N ASN A 161 -0.42 2.66 -18.05
CA ASN A 161 -1.39 2.98 -17.00
C ASN A 161 -1.45 1.95 -15.85
N ALA A 162 -0.43 1.10 -15.68
CA ALA A 162 -0.46 -0.01 -14.71
C ALA A 162 -0.64 0.41 -13.23
N LEU A 163 -0.42 1.68 -12.90
CA LEU A 163 -0.65 2.24 -11.57
C LEU A 163 -1.85 3.20 -11.49
N ASP A 164 -2.64 3.30 -12.57
CA ASP A 164 -3.87 4.09 -12.57
C ASP A 164 -4.88 3.47 -11.61
N TYR A 165 -5.77 4.31 -11.07
CA TYR A 165 -6.66 3.91 -10.00
C TYR A 165 -7.57 2.76 -10.42
N GLU A 166 -8.07 2.83 -11.66
CA GLU A 166 -8.93 1.84 -12.29
C GLU A 166 -8.19 0.50 -12.48
N GLU A 167 -6.92 0.52 -12.87
CA GLU A 167 -6.10 -0.68 -13.09
C GLU A 167 -5.69 -1.36 -11.77
N LEU A 168 -5.53 -0.59 -10.70
CA LEU A 168 -5.23 -1.12 -9.36
C LEU A 168 -6.47 -1.63 -8.62
N THR A 169 -7.66 -1.14 -8.97
CA THR A 169 -8.92 -1.48 -8.30
C THR A 169 -9.22 -2.99 -8.27
N PRO A 170 -9.06 -3.77 -9.36
CA PRO A 170 -9.33 -5.21 -9.33
C PRO A 170 -8.46 -5.97 -8.34
N LEU A 171 -7.15 -5.68 -8.30
CA LEU A 171 -6.23 -6.30 -7.35
C LEU A 171 -6.61 -5.93 -5.92
N TRP A 172 -6.89 -4.64 -5.67
CA TRP A 172 -7.31 -4.15 -4.36
C TRP A 172 -8.59 -4.83 -3.88
N ARG A 173 -9.62 -4.90 -4.73
CA ARG A 173 -10.88 -5.59 -4.43
C ARG A 173 -10.69 -7.06 -4.12
N ARG A 174 -9.87 -7.76 -4.91
CA ARG A 174 -9.55 -9.18 -4.65
C ARG A 174 -8.96 -9.41 -3.26
N LEU A 175 -8.09 -8.50 -2.80
CA LEU A 175 -7.50 -8.56 -1.46
C LEU A 175 -8.50 -8.18 -0.36
N SER A 176 -9.26 -7.11 -0.57
CA SER A 176 -10.34 -6.66 0.31
C SER A 176 -11.38 -7.76 0.55
N ASP A 177 -11.89 -8.35 -0.54
CA ASP A 177 -12.87 -9.43 -0.47
C ASP A 177 -12.31 -10.66 0.25
N LYS A 178 -11.02 -10.98 0.04
CA LYS A 178 -10.37 -12.08 0.75
C LYS A 178 -10.33 -11.83 2.26
N LEU A 179 -10.08 -10.58 2.68
CA LEU A 179 -10.05 -10.21 4.09
C LEU A 179 -11.45 -10.29 4.73
N LEU A 180 -12.47 -9.79 4.03
CA LEU A 180 -13.86 -9.77 4.52
C LEU A 180 -14.59 -11.12 4.48
N LYS A 181 -14.18 -12.06 3.61
CA LYS A 181 -14.83 -13.38 3.47
C LYS A 181 -14.37 -14.39 4.52
N THR A 182 -13.41 -14.06 5.37
CA THR A 182 -12.91 -15.00 6.37
C THR A 182 -13.87 -15.01 7.57
N PRO A 183 -14.48 -16.15 7.93
CA PRO A 183 -15.40 -16.19 9.06
C PRO A 183 -14.63 -15.92 10.36
N THR A 184 -15.08 -14.90 11.10
CA THR A 184 -14.66 -14.56 12.47
C THR A 184 -14.92 -15.70 13.44
#